data_AF-A0A9D6LUK4-F1
#
_entry.id   AF-A0A9D6LUK4-F1
#
_cell.length_a   1.000
_cell.length_b   1.000
_cell.length_c   1.000
_cell.angle_alpha   90.00
_cell.angle_beta   90.00
_cell.angle_gamma   90.00
#
_symmetry.space_group_name_H-M   'P 1'
#
loop_
_entity.id
_entity.type
_entity.pdbx_description
1 polymer ?
#
loop_
_entity_poly.entity_id
_entity_poly.type
_entity_poly.pdbx_seq_one_letter_code
_entity_poly.pdbx_strand_id
1 'polypeptide(L)' 'LPPLHDAGELLARTRAEKVLFVPGRFFEVSHSHSGELRLSFAGLPPEKIRRGLAVLGRIIGAQTPLSSEVERGGAPALV' A
#
# COMPACT_ATOMS: atom_id res chain seq x y z
N LEU A 1 1.49 -3.96 8.59
CA LEU A 1 1.58 -2.50 8.38
C LEU A 1 0.40 -1.87 9.12
N PRO A 2 0.54 -0.68 9.72
CA PRO A 2 -0.63 0.04 10.23
C PRO A 2 -1.68 0.20 9.13
N PRO A 3 -2.97 0.28 9.47
CA PRO A 3 -4.01 0.52 8.48
C PRO A 3 -3.72 1.82 7.74
N LEU A 4 -3.66 1.73 6.41
CA LEU A 4 -3.55 2.90 5.56
C LEU A 4 -4.92 3.60 5.56
N HIS A 5 -4.95 4.89 5.88
CA HIS A 5 -6.22 5.63 5.87
C HIS A 5 -6.72 5.88 4.44
N ASP A 6 -5.82 6.27 3.53
CA ASP A 6 -6.14 6.48 2.11
C ASP A 6 -4.95 6.16 1.19
N ALA A 7 -5.11 5.15 0.34
CA ALA A 7 -4.10 4.70 -0.62
C ALA A 7 -3.88 5.69 -1.78
N GLY A 8 -4.86 6.53 -2.11
CA GLY A 8 -4.72 7.59 -3.12
C GLY A 8 -3.92 8.78 -2.59
N GLU A 9 -4.12 9.17 -1.34
CA GLU A 9 -3.26 10.16 -0.69
C GLU A 9 -1.81 9.66 -0.59
N LEU A 10 -1.63 8.39 -0.21
CA LEU A 10 -0.33 7.73 -0.21
C LEU A 10 0.30 7.73 -1.62
N LEU A 11 -0.50 7.50 -2.67
CA LEU A 11 -0.03 7.54 -4.05
C LEU A 11 0.48 8.93 -4.45
N ALA A 12 -0.23 9.99 -4.07
CA ALA A 12 0.20 11.36 -4.35
C ALA A 12 1.58 11.66 -3.73
N ARG A 13 1.81 11.21 -2.49
CA ARG A 13 3.07 11.39 -1.77
C ARG A 13 4.22 10.56 -2.37
N THR A 14 3.97 9.27 -2.63
CA THR A 14 4.97 8.34 -3.18
C THR A 14 5.34 8.66 -4.63
N ARG A 15 4.40 9.23 -5.41
CA ARG A 15 4.65 9.66 -6.80
C ARG A 15 5.72 10.73 -6.89
N ALA A 16 5.78 11.66 -5.93
CA ALA A 16 6.83 12.66 -5.86
C ALA A 16 8.24 12.03 -5.75
N GLU A 17 8.31 10.80 -5.22
CA GLU A 17 9.54 10.02 -5.05
C GLU A 17 9.71 8.91 -6.09
N LYS A 18 8.94 8.97 -7.18
CA LYS A 18 8.98 8.01 -8.31
C LYS A 18 8.61 6.57 -7.90
N VAL A 19 7.77 6.42 -6.88
CA VAL A 19 7.14 5.14 -6.51
C VAL A 19 5.67 5.20 -6.90
N LEU A 20 5.21 4.17 -7.62
CA LEU A 20 3.85 4.04 -8.11
C LEU A 20 3.28 2.69 -7.71
N PHE A 21 1.99 2.66 -7.43
CA PHE A 21 1.20 1.46 -7.17
C PHE A 21 -0.25 1.74 -7.58
N VAL A 22 -1.11 0.73 -7.52
CA VAL A 22 -2.53 0.88 -7.86
C VAL A 22 -3.36 0.89 -6.57
N PRO A 23 -4.11 1.96 -6.26
CA PRO A 23 -5.07 1.98 -5.17
C PRO A 23 -6.13 0.87 -5.28
N GLY A 24 -6.52 0.29 -4.14
CA GLY A 24 -7.45 -0.84 -4.02
C GLY A 24 -8.85 -0.53 -4.54
N ARG A 25 -9.30 0.71 -4.39
CA ARG A 25 -10.59 1.23 -4.89
C ARG A 25 -10.92 0.89 -6.35
N PHE A 26 -9.91 0.62 -7.18
CA PHE A 26 -10.10 0.23 -8.58
C PHE A 26 -10.50 -1.24 -8.77
N PHE A 27 -10.47 -2.05 -7.71
CA PHE A 27 -10.80 -3.47 -7.70
C PHE A 27 -12.04 -3.78 -6.85
N GLU A 28 -12.66 -2.76 -6.28
CA GLU A 28 -13.81 -2.89 -5.40
C GLU A 28 -15.12 -2.88 -6.21
N VAL A 29 -16.03 -3.80 -5.88
CA VAL A 29 -17.36 -3.88 -6.50
C VAL A 29 -18.43 -3.31 -5.58
N SER A 30 -18.36 -3.59 -4.27
CA SER A 30 -19.44 -3.29 -3.32
C SER A 30 -18.98 -2.65 -2.00
N HIS A 31 -17.70 -2.76 -1.64
CA HIS A 31 -17.16 -2.29 -0.35
C HIS A 31 -16.07 -1.27 -0.59
N SER A 32 -16.07 -0.18 0.19
CA SER A 32 -15.04 0.87 0.11
C SER A 32 -13.89 0.54 1.07
N HIS A 33 -12.75 0.09 0.54
CA HIS A 33 -11.52 -0.16 1.30
C HIS A 33 -10.46 0.88 0.92
N SER A 34 -10.60 2.09 1.49
CA SER A 34 -9.71 3.23 1.16
C SER A 34 -8.23 2.95 1.41
N GLY A 35 -7.90 2.02 2.30
CA GLY A 35 -6.53 1.64 2.68
C GLY A 35 -5.87 0.56 1.83
N GLU A 36 -6.59 -0.06 0.90
CA GLU A 36 -6.03 -1.16 0.11
C GLU A 36 -5.19 -0.67 -1.07
N LEU A 37 -4.18 -1.46 -1.47
CA LEU A 37 -3.36 -1.19 -2.64
C LEU A 37 -2.79 -2.47 -3.24
N ARG A 38 -2.48 -2.43 -4.53
CA ARG A 38 -1.82 -3.50 -5.27
C ARG A 38 -0.40 -3.09 -5.65
N LEU A 39 0.56 -3.90 -5.23
CA LEU A 39 1.96 -3.82 -5.64
C LEU A 39 2.20 -4.75 -6.84
N SER A 40 2.92 -4.26 -7.84
CA SER A 40 3.42 -5.07 -8.94
C SER A 40 4.93 -4.89 -9.05
N PHE A 41 5.63 -6.01 -9.16
CA PHE A 41 7.08 -6.07 -9.31
C PHE A 41 7.51 -6.59 -10.68
N ALA A 42 6.54 -6.83 -11.58
CA ALA A 42 6.80 -7.37 -12.91
C ALA A 42 7.78 -6.49 -13.69
N GLY A 43 8.87 -7.10 -14.18
CA GLY A 43 9.90 -6.40 -14.95
C GLY A 43 10.80 -5.45 -14.15
N LEU A 44 10.70 -5.42 -12.82
CA LEU A 44 11.57 -4.61 -11.97
C LEU A 44 12.80 -5.41 -11.49
N PRO A 45 14.01 -4.85 -11.57
CA PRO A 45 15.18 -5.44 -10.94
C PRO A 45 15.08 -5.35 -9.40
N PRO A 46 15.69 -6.28 -8.65
CA PRO A 46 15.60 -6.36 -7.18
C PRO A 46 15.94 -5.06 -6.45
N GLU A 47 16.91 -4.30 -6.96
CA GLU A 47 17.37 -3.04 -6.35
C GLU A 47 16.27 -1.97 -6.40
N LYS A 48 15.51 -1.90 -7.49
CA LYS A 48 14.37 -0.98 -7.61
C LYS A 48 13.23 -1.37 -6.67
N ILE A 49 12.99 -2.67 -6.49
CA ILE A 49 12.00 -3.17 -5.54
C ILE A 49 12.37 -2.74 -4.13
N ARG A 50 13.61 -3.01 -3.70
CA ARG A 50 14.11 -2.63 -2.37
C ARG A 50 14.02 -1.12 -2.12
N ARG A 51 14.46 -0.31 -3.09
CA ARG A 51 14.38 1.15 -3.00
C ARG A 51 12.94 1.64 -2.89
N GLY A 52 12.04 1.10 -3.72
CA GLY A 52 10.62 1.47 -3.71
C GLY A 52 9.94 1.13 -2.38
N LEU A 53 10.19 -0.06 -1.85
CA LEU A 53 9.66 -0.48 -0.55
C LEU A 53 10.21 0.36 0.61
N ALA A 54 11.48 0.76 0.57
CA ALA A 54 12.07 1.63 1.58
C ALA A 54 11.41 3.02 1.60
N VAL A 55 11.17 3.61 0.43
CA VAL A 55 10.43 4.88 0.30
C VAL A 55 9.01 4.74 0.83
N LEU A 56 8.30 3.68 0.42
CA LEU A 56 6.93 3.42 0.86
C LEU A 56 6.86 3.26 2.39
N GLY A 57 7.74 2.45 2.97
CA GLY A 57 7.81 2.23 4.42
C GLY A 57 8.10 3.51 5.20
N ARG A 58 9.01 4.37 4.71
CA ARG A 58 9.30 5.66 5.34
C ARG A 58 8.09 6.60 5.33
N ILE A 59 7.36 6.70 4.21
CA ILE A 59 6.18 7.56 4.10
C ILE A 59 5.03 7.06 4.99
N ILE A 60 4.83 5.75 5.07
CA ILE A 60 3.81 5.15 5.95
C ILE A 60 4.19 5.36 7.42
N GLY A 61 5.45 5.07 7.78
CA GLY A 61 5.94 5.23 9.16
C GLY A 61 5.89 6.67 9.67
N ALA A 62 6.02 7.66 8.80
CA ALA A 62 5.84 9.07 9.16
C ALA A 62 4.39 9.45 9.49
N GLN A 63 3.40 8.65 9.08
CA GLN A 63 1.97 8.94 9.21
C GLN A 63 1.30 8.19 10.37
N THR A 64 1.97 7.22 11.00
CA THR A 64 1.38 6.42 12.07
C THR A 64 2.34 6.30 13.26
N PRO A 65 1.96 6.75 14.48
CA PRO A 65 2.66 6.28 15.67
C PRO A 65 2.48 4.76 15.77
N LEU A 66 3.55 4.02 16.12
CA LEU A 66 3.53 2.56 16.20
C LEU A 66 2.51 2.10 17.27
N SER A 67 1.26 1.91 16.87
CA SER A 67 0.23 1.23 17.64
C SER A 67 0.03 -0.14 17.01
N SER A 68 0.53 -1.17 17.69
CA SER A 68 0.47 -2.57 17.29
C SER A 68 -0.88 -3.17 17.65
N GLU A 69 -1.78 -3.32 16.67
CA GLU A 69 -2.82 -4.35 16.71
C GLU A 69 -3.17 -4.69 15.26
N VAL A 70 -2.67 -5.82 14.76
CA VAL A 70 -2.97 -6.31 13.41
C VAL A 70 -4.20 -7.20 13.53
N GLU A 71 -5.38 -6.60 13.40
CA GLU A 71 -6.63 -7.32 13.15
C GLU A 71 -6.48 -8.05 11.81
N ARG A 72 -6.27 -9.37 11.89
CA ARG A 72 -6.21 -10.28 10.73
C ARG A 72 -7.61 -10.46 10.16
N GLY A 73 -8.08 -9.47 9.41
CA GLY A 73 -9.29 -9.59 8.59
C GLY A 73 -9.07 -10.61 7.47
N GLY A 74 -9.81 -11.72 7.52
CA GLY A 74 -9.70 -12.84 6.59
C GLY A 74 -10.03 -12.42 5.15
N ALA A 75 -9.09 -12.64 4.24
CA ALA A 75 -9.37 -12.62 2.81
C ALA A 75 -10.15 -13.90 2.44
N PRO A 76 -11.33 -13.82 1.79
CA PRO A 76 -11.94 -15.00 1.21
C PRO A 76 -11.06 -15.47 0.05
N ALA A 77 -10.50 -16.68 0.18
CA ALA A 77 -9.91 -17.38 -0.95
C ALA A 77 -11.04 -17.74 -1.92
N LEU A 78 -10.89 -17.36 -3.19
CA LEU A 78 -11.71 -17.89 -4.28
C LEU A 78 -11.51 -19.41 -4.33
N VAL A 79 -12.59 -20.17 -4.10
CA VAL A 79 -12.74 -21.58 -4.45
C VAL A 79 -13.89 -21.69 -5.43
#